data_AF-A0A8A1LB22-F1
#
_entry.id   AF-A0A8A1LB22-F1
#
_cell.length_a   1.000
_cell.length_b   1.000
_cell.length_c   1.000
_cell.angle_alpha   90.00
_cell.angle_beta   90.00
_cell.angle_gamma   90.00
#
_symmetry.space_group_name_H-M   'P 1'
#
loop_
_entity.id
_entity.type
_entity.pdbx_description
1 polymer ?
#
loop_
_entity_poly.entity_id
_entity_poly.type
_entity_poly.pdbx_seq_one_letter_code
_entity_poly.pdbx_strand_id
1 'polypeptide(L)'
;MDQSRWMKNFVVECTCDGGSVATALARYIDREGMRFEFWEKMEVVSSEMCGVAFRVFDRYGTVMTKYKIHPVQKGTGVWRDELDHGPLFLIEELHVAAHELRRKGLWQKILSLLLNKAQQFCLDEKGDGVDVDLFYGSSEAFERAWTLHALVSPGILTNFIQML
;
A
#
# COMPACT_ATOMS: atom_id res chain seq x y z
N MET A 1 0.75 -20.02 8.92
CA MET A 1 -0.44 -19.23 8.53
C MET A 1 -0.40 -19.05 7.02
N ASP A 2 -1.54 -19.19 6.35
CA ASP A 2 -1.64 -18.97 4.92
C ASP A 2 -1.66 -17.45 4.63
N GLN A 3 -0.67 -16.95 3.88
CA GLN A 3 -0.58 -15.55 3.48
C GLN A 3 -1.74 -15.12 2.57
N SER A 4 -2.40 -16.07 1.90
CA SER A 4 -3.48 -15.80 0.94
C SER A 4 -4.68 -15.08 1.53
N ARG A 5 -4.87 -15.15 2.85
CA ARG A 5 -6.05 -14.62 3.55
C ARG A 5 -6.01 -13.13 3.86
N TRP A 6 -4.83 -12.52 3.92
CA TRP A 6 -4.68 -11.13 4.36
C TRP A 6 -3.75 -10.31 3.47
N MET A 7 -3.07 -10.96 2.52
CA MET A 7 -2.15 -10.31 1.59
C MET A 7 -2.30 -10.87 0.18
N LYS A 8 -2.25 -9.97 -0.80
CA LYS A 8 -2.18 -10.33 -2.22
C LYS A 8 -1.02 -9.62 -2.90
N ASN A 9 -0.16 -10.39 -3.55
CA ASN A 9 0.94 -9.85 -4.35
C ASN A 9 0.44 -9.49 -5.76
N PHE A 10 0.88 -8.32 -6.22
CA PHE A 10 0.71 -7.81 -7.57
C PHE A 10 2.09 -7.70 -8.19
N VAL A 11 2.41 -8.63 -9.08
CA VAL A 11 3.65 -8.63 -9.85
C VAL A 11 3.34 -8.14 -11.25
N VAL A 12 4.10 -7.15 -11.71
CA VAL A 12 4.01 -6.64 -13.08
C VAL A 12 5.33 -6.92 -13.77
N GLU A 13 5.22 -7.43 -14.99
CA GLU A 13 6.31 -7.49 -15.94
C GLU A 13 5.85 -6.78 -17.22
N CYS A 14 6.65 -5.82 -17.67
CA CYS A 14 6.46 -5.14 -18.94
C CYS A 14 7.52 -5.64 -19.91
N THR A 15 7.09 -6.10 -21.08
CA THR A 15 7.97 -6.60 -22.13
C THR A 15 7.91 -5.70 -23.37
N CYS A 16 9.04 -5.58 -24.07
CA CYS A 16 9.15 -4.92 -25.36
C CYS A 16 10.08 -5.77 -26.23
N ASP A 17 9.64 -6.11 -27.45
CA ASP A 17 10.38 -6.96 -28.39
C ASP A 17 10.88 -8.29 -27.78
N GLY A 18 10.08 -8.86 -26.87
CA GLY A 18 10.40 -10.11 -26.17
C GLY A 18 11.33 -9.97 -24.96
N GLY A 19 11.87 -8.78 -24.69
CA GLY A 19 12.70 -8.49 -23.51
C GLY A 19 11.93 -7.79 -22.39
N SER A 20 12.19 -8.18 -21.14
CA SER A 20 11.64 -7.49 -19.96
C SER A 20 12.27 -6.10 -19.82
N VAL A 21 11.45 -5.06 -19.89
CA VAL A 21 11.89 -3.65 -19.81
C VAL A 21 11.59 -3.02 -18.47
N ALA A 22 10.61 -3.55 -17.74
CA ALA A 22 10.29 -3.11 -16.40
C ALA A 22 9.62 -4.20 -15.57
N THR A 23 9.88 -4.19 -14.27
CA THR A 23 9.25 -5.07 -13.30
C THR A 23 8.73 -4.26 -12.12
N ALA A 24 7.67 -4.74 -11.48
CA ALA A 24 7.12 -4.12 -10.27
C ALA A 24 6.60 -5.18 -9.31
N LEU A 25 6.76 -4.91 -8.02
CA LEU A 25 6.13 -5.64 -6.93
C LEU A 25 5.36 -4.67 -6.06
N ALA A 26 4.06 -4.94 -5.94
CA ALA A 26 3.19 -4.29 -4.98
C ALA A 26 2.38 -5.33 -4.20
N ARG A 27 1.92 -4.95 -3.01
CA ARG A 27 1.20 -5.83 -2.10
C ARG A 27 -0.04 -5.14 -1.58
N TYR A 28 -1.18 -5.76 -1.80
CA TYR A 28 -2.40 -5.45 -1.08
C TYR A 28 -2.36 -6.15 0.27
N ILE A 29 -2.74 -5.43 1.31
CA ILE A 29 -2.71 -5.86 2.71
C ILE A 29 -4.07 -5.53 3.31
N ASP A 30 -4.85 -6.56 3.65
CA ASP A 30 -6.03 -6.41 4.51
C ASP A 30 -5.57 -6.18 5.94
N ARG A 31 -5.34 -4.91 6.25
CA ARG A 31 -4.91 -4.47 7.58
C ARG A 31 -6.03 -4.62 8.62
N GLU A 32 -7.28 -4.42 8.22
CA GLU A 32 -8.44 -4.48 9.12
C GLU A 32 -8.59 -5.90 9.70
N GLY A 33 -8.51 -6.92 8.84
CA GLY A 33 -8.60 -8.32 9.25
C GLY A 33 -7.43 -8.84 10.10
N MET A 34 -6.36 -8.05 10.28
CA MET A 34 -5.15 -8.49 10.99
C MET A 34 -4.61 -7.51 12.04
N ARG A 35 -5.37 -6.50 12.46
CA ARG A 35 -4.90 -5.44 13.36
C ARG A 35 -4.15 -5.94 14.60
N PHE A 36 -4.65 -6.97 15.27
CA PHE A 36 -4.02 -7.49 16.49
C PHE A 36 -2.62 -8.08 16.28
N GLU A 37 -2.32 -8.52 15.06
CA GLU A 37 -1.06 -9.16 14.66
C GLU A 37 -0.30 -8.30 13.63
N PHE A 38 -0.66 -7.02 13.47
CA PHE A 38 -0.22 -6.21 12.33
C PHE A 38 1.31 -6.13 12.21
N TRP A 39 2.01 -5.73 13.28
CA TRP A 39 3.48 -5.70 13.25
C TRP A 39 4.10 -7.07 13.02
N GLU A 40 3.64 -8.10 13.73
CA GLU A 40 4.17 -9.46 13.64
C GLU A 40 4.07 -10.01 12.21
N LYS A 41 2.93 -9.77 11.54
CA LYS A 41 2.72 -10.17 10.15
C LYS A 41 3.51 -9.35 9.16
N MET A 42 3.65 -8.04 9.38
CA MET A 42 4.42 -7.17 8.48
C MET A 42 5.93 -7.41 8.60
N GLU A 43 6.42 -7.72 9.80
CA GLU A 43 7.85 -7.92 10.10
C GLU A 43 8.45 -9.09 9.30
N VAL A 44 7.71 -10.20 9.20
CA VAL A 44 8.21 -11.46 8.66
C VAL A 44 8.18 -11.54 7.13
N VAL A 45 7.50 -10.62 6.43
CA VAL A 45 7.28 -10.72 4.98
C VAL A 45 8.44 -10.14 4.17
N SER A 46 8.83 -8.90 4.46
CA SER A 46 9.89 -8.19 3.73
C SER A 46 10.49 -7.09 4.61
N SER A 47 11.72 -6.69 4.31
CA SER A 47 12.37 -5.60 5.05
C SER A 47 11.63 -4.26 4.86
N GLU A 48 10.98 -4.11 3.71
CA GLU A 48 10.21 -2.97 3.27
C GLU A 48 8.90 -2.89 4.04
N MET A 49 8.16 -4.00 4.18
CA MET A 49 6.95 -4.07 5.01
C MET A 49 7.28 -3.84 6.48
N CYS A 50 8.34 -4.46 7.00
CA CYS A 50 8.84 -4.20 8.34
C CYS A 50 9.16 -2.70 8.52
N GLY A 51 9.90 -2.13 7.58
CA GLY A 51 10.25 -0.70 7.59
C GLY A 51 9.02 0.21 7.61
N VAL A 52 8.01 -0.06 6.79
CA VAL A 52 6.76 0.72 6.76
C VAL A 52 5.99 0.55 8.06
N ALA A 53 5.79 -0.69 8.53
CA ALA A 53 5.04 -1.00 9.73
C ALA A 53 5.62 -0.30 10.97
N PHE A 54 6.92 -0.45 11.23
CA PHE A 54 7.55 0.10 12.43
C PHE A 54 7.83 1.60 12.35
N ARG A 55 7.93 2.18 11.14
CA ARG A 55 8.18 3.62 10.99
C ARG A 55 6.90 4.44 11.04
N VAL A 56 5.84 3.98 10.37
CA VAL A 56 4.62 4.77 10.10
C VAL A 56 3.50 4.44 11.07
N PHE A 57 3.37 3.17 11.45
CA PHE A 57 2.22 2.66 12.18
C PHE A 57 2.60 2.19 13.59
N ASP A 58 1.64 2.21 14.50
CA ASP A 58 1.75 1.51 15.78
C ASP A 58 1.54 -0.01 15.60
N ARG A 59 1.63 -0.75 16.71
CA ARG A 59 1.51 -2.22 16.71
C ARG A 59 0.19 -2.75 16.16
N TYR A 60 -0.84 -1.91 16.05
CA TYR A 60 -2.18 -2.26 15.58
C TYR A 60 -2.47 -1.77 14.16
N GLY A 61 -1.48 -1.15 13.51
CA GLY A 61 -1.66 -0.60 12.16
C GLY A 61 -2.29 0.79 12.13
N THR A 62 -2.41 1.48 13.27
CA THR A 62 -2.87 2.88 13.34
C THR A 62 -1.70 3.80 13.05
N VAL A 63 -1.90 4.93 12.37
CA VAL A 63 -0.80 5.87 12.11
C VAL A 63 -0.26 6.42 13.43
N MET A 64 1.06 6.39 13.62
CA MET A 64 1.67 6.89 14.85
C MET A 64 1.28 8.35 15.10
N THR A 65 0.90 8.66 16.34
CA THR A 65 0.42 9.99 16.77
C THR A 65 1.34 11.13 16.35
N LYS A 66 2.67 10.90 16.35
CA LYS A 66 3.66 11.89 15.93
C LYS A 66 3.45 12.41 14.51
N TYR A 67 2.92 11.59 13.59
CA TYR A 67 2.62 12.03 12.22
C TYR A 67 1.29 12.78 12.09
N LYS A 68 0.45 12.76 13.13
CA LYS A 68 -0.83 13.47 13.15
C LYS A 68 -0.71 14.86 13.79
N ILE A 69 -0.04 14.94 14.93
CA ILE A 69 -0.09 16.15 15.77
C ILE A 69 1.21 16.94 15.84
N HIS A 70 2.37 16.31 15.61
CA HIS A 70 3.65 16.96 15.87
C HIS A 70 3.88 18.13 14.90
N PRO A 71 4.29 19.32 15.36
CA PRO A 71 4.38 20.52 14.51
C PRO A 71 5.28 20.34 13.29
N VAL A 72 6.37 19.58 13.44
CA VAL A 72 7.33 19.27 12.36
C VAL A 72 7.07 17.90 11.70
N GLN A 73 6.94 16.82 12.47
CA GLN A 73 6.89 15.46 11.91
C GLN A 73 5.59 15.13 11.18
N LYS A 74 4.51 15.90 11.36
CA LYS A 74 3.27 15.71 10.60
C LYS A 74 3.39 16.03 9.10
N GLY A 75 4.47 16.69 8.70
CA GLY A 75 4.67 17.14 7.32
C GLY A 75 3.52 18.01 6.84
N THR A 76 2.97 17.70 5.67
CA THR A 76 1.81 18.38 5.07
C THR A 76 0.49 18.11 5.80
N GLY A 77 0.47 17.22 6.80
CA GLY A 77 -0.74 16.85 7.53
C GLY A 77 -1.70 15.97 6.73
N VAL A 78 -1.19 15.26 5.71
CA VAL A 78 -1.91 14.24 4.94
C VAL A 78 -2.12 12.96 5.78
N TRP A 79 -1.23 12.71 6.74
CA TRP A 79 -1.28 11.57 7.66
C TRP A 79 -2.31 11.84 8.77
N ARG A 80 -3.60 11.68 8.46
CA ARG A 80 -4.72 11.86 9.40
C ARG A 80 -5.36 10.53 9.77
N ASP A 81 -6.42 10.60 10.57
CA ASP A 81 -7.16 9.44 11.08
C ASP A 81 -7.79 8.58 9.96
N GLU A 82 -7.97 9.13 8.76
CA GLU A 82 -8.42 8.36 7.60
C GLU A 82 -7.51 7.15 7.34
N LEU A 83 -6.19 7.37 7.38
CA LEU A 83 -5.20 6.32 7.11
C LEU A 83 -5.08 5.30 8.26
N ASP A 84 -5.75 5.49 9.40
CA ASP A 84 -5.80 4.45 10.43
C ASP A 84 -6.58 3.22 9.97
N HIS A 85 -7.50 3.42 9.04
CA HIS A 85 -8.47 2.43 8.60
C HIS A 85 -8.21 1.96 7.18
N GLY A 86 -8.74 0.78 6.87
CA GLY A 86 -8.75 0.24 5.54
C GLY A 86 -7.46 -0.43 5.08
N PRO A 87 -7.53 -1.09 3.92
CA PRO A 87 -6.41 -1.83 3.36
C PRO A 87 -5.27 -0.93 2.90
N LEU A 88 -4.06 -1.49 2.93
CA LEU A 88 -2.85 -0.83 2.42
C LEU A 88 -2.44 -1.47 1.09
N PHE A 89 -2.10 -0.63 0.11
CA PHE A 89 -1.44 -1.03 -1.12
C PHE A 89 0.00 -0.53 -1.12
N LEU A 90 0.93 -1.39 -0.72
CA LEU A 90 2.35 -1.06 -0.63
C LEU A 90 3.05 -1.38 -1.95
N ILE A 91 3.63 -0.37 -2.58
CA ILE A 91 4.54 -0.54 -3.72
C ILE A 91 5.95 -0.69 -3.15
N GLU A 92 6.51 -1.90 -3.26
CA GLU A 92 7.81 -2.28 -2.71
C GLU A 92 8.94 -2.12 -3.72
N GLU A 93 8.67 -2.48 -4.97
CA GLU A 93 9.67 -2.42 -6.03
C GLU A 93 9.03 -1.93 -7.32
N LEU A 94 9.74 -1.08 -8.02
CA LEU A 94 9.47 -0.77 -9.42
C LEU A 94 10.81 -0.45 -10.05
N HIS A 95 11.14 -1.19 -11.10
CA HIS A 95 12.44 -1.13 -11.77
C HIS A 95 12.22 -1.01 -13.27
N VAL A 96 12.92 -0.07 -13.91
CA VAL A 96 12.96 0.07 -15.37
C VAL A 96 14.39 -0.14 -15.83
N ALA A 97 14.60 -1.25 -16.52
CA ALA A 97 15.91 -1.76 -16.91
C ALA A 97 16.55 -0.90 -18.00
N ALA A 98 15.80 -0.52 -19.03
CA ALA A 98 16.33 0.27 -20.12
C ALA A 98 16.42 1.76 -19.74
N HIS A 99 17.63 2.31 -19.71
CA HIS A 99 17.87 3.72 -19.45
C HIS A 99 17.09 4.62 -20.43
N GLU A 100 16.97 4.22 -21.69
CA GLU A 100 16.24 4.94 -22.74
C GLU A 100 14.72 5.01 -22.52
N LEU A 101 14.18 4.17 -21.64
CA LEU A 101 12.75 4.15 -21.28
C LEU A 101 12.48 4.90 -19.97
N ARG A 102 13.53 5.30 -19.25
CA ARG A 102 13.38 6.20 -18.10
C ARG A 102 12.87 7.56 -18.59
N ARG A 103 12.03 8.21 -17.78
CA ARG A 103 11.43 9.52 -18.08
C ARG A 103 10.49 9.55 -19.30
N LYS A 104 10.12 8.40 -19.87
CA LYS A 104 9.08 8.27 -20.93
C LYS A 104 7.68 7.94 -20.39
N GLY A 105 7.43 8.17 -19.10
CA GLY A 105 6.11 7.91 -18.48
C GLY A 105 5.78 6.44 -18.20
N LEU A 106 6.68 5.49 -18.51
CA LEU A 106 6.45 4.05 -18.26
C LEU A 106 6.11 3.75 -16.79
N TRP A 107 6.84 4.39 -15.86
CA TRP A 107 6.57 4.31 -14.42
C TRP A 107 5.14 4.72 -14.06
N GLN A 108 4.68 5.88 -14.58
CA GLN A 108 3.33 6.39 -14.30
C GLN A 108 2.27 5.43 -14.82
N LYS A 109 2.51 4.83 -15.99
CA LYS A 109 1.60 3.85 -16.58
C LYS A 109 1.53 2.57 -15.75
N ILE A 110 2.67 2.04 -15.30
CA ILE A 110 2.72 0.85 -14.44
C ILE A 110 2.01 1.13 -13.12
N LEU A 111 2.31 2.26 -12.49
CA LEU A 111 1.68 2.66 -11.23
C LEU A 111 0.17 2.82 -11.37
N SER A 112 -0.30 3.47 -12.45
CA SER A 112 -1.73 3.64 -12.70
C SER A 112 -2.43 2.29 -12.89
N LEU A 113 -1.82 1.36 -13.62
CA LEU A 113 -2.36 0.01 -13.81
C LEU A 113 -2.41 -0.78 -12.49
N LEU A 114 -1.34 -0.70 -11.68
CA LEU A 114 -1.29 -1.32 -10.36
C LEU A 114 -2.40 -0.78 -9.44
N LEU A 115 -2.53 0.54 -9.35
CA LEU A 115 -3.53 1.20 -8.51
C LEU A 115 -4.94 0.84 -8.95
N ASN A 116 -5.24 0.88 -10.26
CA ASN A 116 -6.55 0.49 -10.78
C ASN A 116 -6.87 -0.97 -10.45
N LYS A 117 -5.89 -1.87 -10.61
CA LYS A 117 -6.10 -3.29 -10.33
C LYS A 117 -6.27 -3.57 -8.83
N ALA A 118 -5.54 -2.86 -7.98
CA ALA A 118 -5.68 -2.95 -6.53
C ALA A 118 -7.03 -2.39 -6.06
N GLN A 119 -7.50 -1.29 -6.66
CA GLN A 119 -8.80 -0.72 -6.36
C GLN A 119 -9.93 -1.66 -6.77
N GLN A 120 -9.85 -2.27 -7.96
CA GLN A 120 -10.81 -3.29 -8.39
C GLN A 120 -10.81 -4.48 -7.42
N PHE A 121 -9.64 -5.00 -7.06
CA PHE A 121 -9.53 -6.09 -6.09
C PHE A 121 -10.16 -5.71 -4.74
N CYS A 122 -9.91 -4.51 -4.24
CA CYS A 122 -10.50 -4.01 -3.00
C CYS A 122 -12.03 -3.96 -3.06
N LEU A 123 -12.59 -3.55 -4.20
CA LEU A 123 -14.04 -3.49 -4.41
C LEU A 123 -14.67 -4.89 -4.51
N ASP A 124 -13.98 -5.83 -5.15
CA ASP A 124 -14.43 -7.21 -5.28
C ASP A 124 -14.47 -7.90 -3.89
N GLU A 125 -13.49 -7.63 -3.03
CA GLU A 125 -13.42 -8.16 -1.66
C GLU A 125 -14.41 -7.49 -0.69
N LYS A 126 -14.78 -6.22 -0.94
CA LYS A 126 -15.66 -5.42 -0.05
C LYS A 126 -17.04 -6.06 0.18
N GLY A 127 -17.54 -6.83 -0.79
CA GLY A 127 -18.89 -7.38 -0.75
C GLY A 127 -19.99 -6.32 -0.89
N ASP A 128 -21.24 -6.73 -0.70
CA ASP A 128 -22.44 -5.91 -0.93
C ASP A 128 -22.90 -5.08 0.28
N GLY A 129 -22.21 -5.20 1.42
CA GLY A 129 -22.52 -4.42 2.62
C GLY A 129 -23.79 -4.85 3.34
N VAL A 130 -24.21 -6.11 3.20
CA VAL A 130 -25.28 -6.68 4.03
C VAL A 130 -24.81 -6.76 5.50
N ASP A 131 -25.68 -6.38 6.44
CA ASP A 131 -25.43 -6.36 7.89
C ASP A 131 -24.24 -5.48 8.37
N VAL A 132 -23.90 -4.43 7.61
CA VAL A 132 -22.79 -3.50 7.96
C VAL A 132 -22.87 -2.91 9.36
N ASP A 133 -24.06 -2.59 9.86
CA ASP A 133 -24.24 -2.05 11.19
C ASP A 133 -23.93 -3.08 12.29
N LEU A 134 -24.10 -4.37 12.01
CA LEU A 134 -23.81 -5.44 12.97
C LEU A 134 -22.30 -5.63 13.18
N PHE A 135 -21.50 -5.51 12.11
CA PHE A 135 -20.07 -5.79 12.15
C PHE A 135 -19.21 -4.53 12.32
N TYR A 136 -19.62 -3.41 11.71
CA TYR A 136 -18.86 -2.17 11.68
C TYR A 136 -19.49 -1.06 12.53
N GLY A 137 -20.72 -1.25 13.02
CA GLY A 137 -21.46 -0.29 13.84
C GLY A 137 -22.05 0.89 13.06
N SER A 138 -21.62 1.11 11.82
CA SER A 138 -22.17 2.14 10.92
C SER A 138 -21.69 1.92 9.49
N SER A 139 -22.45 2.42 8.51
CA SER A 139 -22.00 2.48 7.11
C SER A 139 -20.74 3.34 6.94
N GLU A 140 -20.56 4.42 7.71
CA GLU A 140 -19.34 5.25 7.63
C GLU A 140 -18.08 4.50 8.10
N ALA A 141 -18.20 3.67 9.13
CA ALA A 141 -17.10 2.83 9.58
C ALA A 141 -16.79 1.73 8.55
N PHE A 142 -17.82 1.16 7.93
CA PHE A 142 -17.66 0.21 6.82
C PHE A 142 -16.93 0.85 5.63
N GLU A 143 -17.34 2.03 5.17
CA GLU A 143 -16.67 2.72 4.07
C GLU A 143 -15.20 3.02 4.38
N ARG A 144 -14.89 3.45 5.60
CA ARG A 144 -13.50 3.66 6.04
C ARG A 144 -12.69 2.37 6.06
N ALA A 145 -13.27 1.27 6.54
CA ALA A 145 -12.62 -0.04 6.57
C ALA A 145 -12.31 -0.61 5.17
N TRP A 146 -12.92 -0.05 4.12
CA TRP A 146 -12.68 -0.45 2.73
C TRP A 146 -12.08 0.66 1.86
N THR A 147 -11.61 1.74 2.47
CA THR A 147 -10.88 2.79 1.75
C THR A 147 -9.43 2.34 1.52
N LEU A 148 -9.06 2.14 0.25
CA LEU A 148 -7.72 1.69 -0.12
C LEU A 148 -6.71 2.83 -0.03
N HIS A 149 -5.61 2.61 0.70
CA HIS A 149 -4.53 3.57 0.82
C HIS A 149 -3.25 3.07 0.16
N ALA A 150 -2.72 3.82 -0.80
CA ALA A 150 -1.47 3.49 -1.47
C ALA A 150 -0.26 4.11 -0.77
N LEU A 151 0.77 3.31 -0.53
CA LEU A 151 2.05 3.73 0.05
C LEU A 151 3.19 3.28 -0.84
N VAL A 152 4.26 4.09 -0.89
CA VAL A 152 5.49 3.77 -1.62
C VAL A 152 6.62 3.69 -0.61
N SER A 153 7.39 2.60 -0.63
CA SER A 153 8.54 2.47 0.28
C SER A 153 9.57 3.58 0.03
N PRO A 154 10.08 4.27 1.07
CA PRO A 154 10.99 5.42 0.93
C PRO A 154 12.26 5.13 0.10
N GLY A 155 12.76 3.89 0.12
CA GLY A 155 13.95 3.47 -0.65
C GLY A 155 13.76 3.63 -2.17
N ILE A 156 12.53 3.51 -2.66
CA ILE A 156 12.17 3.69 -4.07
C ILE A 156 12.19 5.17 -4.46
N LEU A 157 11.83 6.07 -3.53
CA LEU A 157 11.79 7.52 -3.76
C LEU A 157 13.17 8.18 -3.62
N THR A 158 14.11 7.61 -2.86
CA THR A 158 15.47 8.18 -2.72
C THR A 158 16.29 8.13 -4.01
N ASN A 159 16.09 7.14 -4.87
CA ASN A 159 16.68 7.13 -6.22
C ASN A 159 16.07 8.20 -7.15
N PHE A 160 14.99 8.86 -6.71
CA PHE A 160 14.29 9.89 -7.46
C PHE A 160 14.83 11.30 -7.15
N ILE A 161 15.29 11.56 -5.93
CA ILE A 161 15.77 12.90 -5.53
C ILE A 161 17.19 13.17 -6.05
N GLN A 162 18.00 12.15 -6.33
CA GLN A 162 19.34 12.32 -6.92
C GLN A 162 19.36 12.46 -8.46
N MET A 163 18.20 12.42 -9.14
CA MET A 163 18.12 12.51 -10.61
C MET A 163 17.28 13.68 -11.14
N LEU A 164 16.89 14.60 -10.26
CA LEU A 164 16.41 15.95 -10.60
C LEU A 164 17.54 16.95 -10.34
#